data_AF-A0A0T0MM65-F1
#
_entry.id   AF-A0A0T0MM65-F1
#
_cell.length_a   1.000
_cell.length_b   1.000
_cell.length_c   1.000
_cell.angle_alpha   90.00
_cell.angle_beta   90.00
_cell.angle_gamma   90.00
#
_symmetry.space_group_name_H-M   'P 1'
#
loop_
_entity.id
_entity.type
_entity.pdbx_description
1 polymer ?
#
loop_
_entity_poly.entity_id
_entity_poly.type
_entity_poly.pdbx_seq_one_letter_code
_entity_poly.pdbx_strand_id
1 'polypeptide(L)' 'MSKLRLVITAVVLEGRSQAEVAREYGMSKGWVSKLVARYRAEGESAYEPRSRRPGSTTATGSPCTSQHTDASPHRSC' A
#
# COMPACT_ATOMS: atom_id res chain seq x y z
N MET A 1 1.98 -5.70 -17.23
CA MET A 1 0.89 -4.99 -16.52
C MET A 1 1.46 -4.40 -15.23
N SER A 2 1.27 -3.10 -14.96
CA SER A 2 1.78 -2.48 -13.74
C SER A 2 0.87 -2.80 -12.54
N LYS A 3 1.47 -3.01 -11.35
CA LYS A 3 0.74 -3.30 -10.10
C LYS A 3 -0.27 -2.20 -9.74
N LEU A 4 0.06 -0.95 -10.07
CA LEU A 4 -0.82 0.23 -9.94
C LEU A 4 -2.12 0.08 -10.71
N ARG A 5 -2.03 -0.41 -11.96
CA ARG A 5 -3.19 -0.60 -12.83
C ARG A 5 -4.12 -1.65 -12.26
N LEU A 6 -3.60 -2.78 -11.78
CA LEU A 6 -4.40 -3.82 -11.13
C LEU A 6 -5.17 -3.30 -9.90
N VAL A 7 -4.49 -2.54 -9.03
CA VAL A 7 -5.10 -1.97 -7.82
C VAL A 7 -6.22 -0.99 -8.17
N ILE A 8 -6.01 -0.08 -9.12
CA ILE A 8 -7.03 0.89 -9.53
C ILE A 8 -8.22 0.18 -10.20
N THR A 9 -7.96 -0.78 -11.09
CA THR A 9 -9.01 -1.55 -11.77
C THR A 9 -9.86 -2.33 -10.76
N ALA A 10 -9.26 -2.98 -9.77
CA ALA A 10 -9.98 -3.69 -8.72
C ALA A 10 -10.88 -2.76 -7.88
N VAL A 11 -10.46 -1.52 -7.63
CA VAL A 11 -11.28 -0.57 -6.86
C VAL A 11 -12.35 0.10 -7.72
N VAL A 12 -12.01 0.49 -8.96
CA VAL A 12 -12.88 1.33 -9.81
C VAL A 12 -13.84 0.49 -10.66
N LEU A 13 -13.37 -0.61 -11.25
CA LEU A 13 -14.20 -1.47 -12.10
C LEU A 13 -14.90 -2.56 -11.30
N GLU A 14 -14.20 -3.23 -10.39
CA GLU A 14 -14.81 -4.29 -9.56
C GLU A 14 -15.53 -3.73 -8.33
N GLY A 15 -15.34 -2.45 -7.99
CA GLY A 15 -16.01 -1.81 -6.86
C GLY A 15 -15.56 -2.31 -5.49
N ARG A 16 -14.41 -3.02 -5.42
CA ARG A 16 -13.93 -3.58 -4.16
C ARG A 16 -13.51 -2.51 -3.18
N SER A 17 -13.59 -2.84 -1.89
CA SER A 17 -13.18 -1.93 -0.84
C SER A 17 -11.66 -1.67 -0.91
N GLN A 18 -11.24 -0.42 -0.72
CA GLN A 18 -9.82 -0.06 -0.72
C GLN A 18 -9.01 -0.84 0.33
N ALA A 19 -9.65 -1.27 1.43
CA ALA A 19 -9.00 -2.03 2.48
C ALA A 19 -8.73 -3.49 2.08
N GLU A 20 -9.63 -4.11 1.34
CA GLU A 20 -9.46 -5.47 0.81
C GLU A 20 -8.32 -5.49 -0.21
N VAL A 21 -8.38 -4.60 -1.20
CA VAL A 21 -7.34 -4.48 -2.24
C VAL A 21 -5.98 -4.12 -1.62
N ALA A 22 -5.95 -3.26 -0.60
CA ALA A 22 -4.73 -2.98 0.14
C ALA A 22 -4.11 -4.24 0.75
N ARG A 23 -4.91 -5.09 1.40
CA ARG A 23 -4.41 -6.34 2.01
C ARG A 23 -3.96 -7.36 0.96
N GLU A 24 -4.73 -7.52 -0.10
CA GLU A 24 -4.44 -8.47 -1.19
C GLU A 24 -3.11 -8.13 -1.89
N TYR A 25 -2.88 -6.85 -2.16
CA TYR A 25 -1.68 -6.40 -2.88
C TYR A 25 -0.52 -6.00 -1.96
N GLY A 26 -0.68 -6.11 -0.64
CA GLY A 26 0.34 -5.77 0.36
C GLY A 26 0.66 -4.27 0.43
N MET A 27 -0.34 -3.42 0.21
CA MET A 27 -0.24 -1.97 0.19
C MET A 27 -0.96 -1.35 1.38
N SER A 28 -0.59 -0.12 1.74
CA SER A 28 -1.33 0.61 2.78
C SER A 28 -2.62 1.21 2.21
N LYS A 29 -3.71 1.16 3.00
CA LYS A 29 -5.01 1.77 2.64
C LYS A 29 -4.87 3.25 2.25
N GLY A 30 -4.04 4.00 2.98
CA GLY A 30 -3.81 5.43 2.70
C GLY A 30 -3.13 5.66 1.35
N TRP A 31 -2.27 4.75 0.91
CA TRP A 31 -1.67 4.83 -0.42
C TRP A 31 -2.69 4.52 -1.52
N VAL A 32 -3.54 3.50 -1.32
CA VAL A 32 -4.65 3.18 -2.25
C VAL A 32 -5.61 4.37 -2.38
N SER A 33 -5.97 5.01 -1.26
CA SER A 33 -6.82 6.21 -1.28
C SER A 33 -6.19 7.36 -2.08
N LYS A 34 -4.89 7.62 -1.90
CA LYS A 34 -4.16 8.64 -2.69
C LYS A 34 -4.13 8.30 -4.18
N LEU A 35 -3.97 7.01 -4.50
CA LEU A 35 -3.93 6.53 -5.86
C LEU A 35 -5.28 6.71 -6.57
N VAL A 36 -6.38 6.35 -5.92
CA VAL A 36 -7.74 6.54 -6.45
C VAL A 36 -8.04 8.03 -6.62
N ALA A 37 -7.67 8.87 -5.66
CA ALA A 37 -7.84 10.32 -5.78
C ALA A 37 -7.07 10.88 -7.01
N ARG A 38 -5.84 10.43 -7.23
CA ARG A 38 -5.06 10.81 -8.42
C ARG A 38 -5.70 10.31 -9.71
N TYR A 39 -6.18 9.07 -9.73
CA TYR A 39 -6.87 8.50 -10.90
C TYR A 39 -8.12 9.30 -11.26
N ARG A 40 -8.88 9.78 -10.27
CA ARG A 40 -10.05 10.66 -10.53
C ARG A 40 -9.66 12.03 -11.08
N ALA A 41 -8.48 12.54 -10.75
CA ALA A 41 -8.01 13.85 -11.21
C ALA A 41 -7.30 13.81 -12.57
N GLU A 42 -6.50 12.76 -12.83
CA GLU A 42 -5.57 12.69 -13.97
C GLU A 42 -5.89 11.53 -14.94
N GLY A 43 -6.84 10.67 -14.60
CA GLY A 43 -7.21 9.49 -15.39
C GLY A 43 -6.08 8.48 -15.48
N GLU A 44 -5.84 7.97 -16.69
CA GLU A 44 -4.84 6.93 -16.96
C GLU A 44 -3.40 7.35 -16.60
N SER A 45 -3.12 8.66 -16.51
CA SER A 45 -1.81 9.17 -16.09
C SER A 45 -1.43 8.72 -14.66
N ALA A 46 -2.40 8.30 -13.85
CA ALA A 46 -2.13 7.76 -12.51
C ALA A 46 -1.47 6.35 -12.54
N TYR A 47 -1.53 5.64 -13.67
CA TYR A 47 -0.88 4.33 -13.84
C TYR A 47 0.63 4.44 -13.97
N GLU A 48 1.11 5.59 -14.43
CA GLU A 48 2.53 5.89 -14.56
C GLU A 48 3.08 6.32 -13.18
N PRO A 49 4.06 5.58 -12.62
CA PRO A 49 4.81 6.09 -11.49
C PRO A 49 5.55 7.33 -11.95
N ARG A 50 5.09 8.51 -11.51
CA ARG A 50 5.73 9.80 -11.81
C ARG A 50 7.22 9.66 -11.48
N SER A 51 8.06 9.61 -12.51
CA SER A 51 9.50 9.51 -12.40
C SER A 51 10.00 10.55 -11.40
N ARG A 52 10.41 10.10 -10.22
CA ARG A 52 11.14 10.93 -9.26
C ARG A 52 12.56 10.99 -9.78
N ARG A 53 12.90 12.06 -10.49
CA ARG A 53 14.30 12.42 -10.79
C ARG A 53 15.15 12.17 -9.53
N PRO A 54 16.22 11.37 -9.60
CA PRO A 54 16.91 10.91 -8.41
C PRO A 54 17.78 12.05 -7.86
N GLY A 55 17.32 12.67 -6.78
CA GLY A 55 18.17 13.47 -5.90
C GLY A 55 18.59 12.59 -4.73
N SER A 56 19.67 11.82 -4.91
CA SER A 56 20.56 11.27 -3.87
C SER A 56 19.98 10.57 -2.63
N THR A 57 20.51 9.36 -2.41
CA THR A 57 20.85 8.70 -1.14
C THR A 57 19.82 7.82 -0.42
N THR A 58 20.22 6.56 -0.32
CA THR A 58 19.83 5.49 0.60
C THR A 58 19.64 5.96 2.03
N ALA A 59 18.45 5.71 2.60
CA ALA A 59 18.30 5.49 4.03
C ALA A 59 17.26 4.38 4.24
N THR A 60 17.80 3.19 4.50
CA THR A 60 17.15 2.05 5.14
C THR A 60 16.37 2.52 6.37
N GLY A 61 15.08 2.21 6.40
CA GLY A 61 14.22 2.54 7.54
C GLY A 61 12.86 1.90 7.39
N SER A 62 12.80 0.57 7.33
CA SER A 62 11.58 -0.16 7.69
C SER A 62 11.25 0.18 9.15
N PRO A 63 10.09 0.77 9.49
CA PRO A 63 9.60 0.62 10.85
C PRO A 63 9.14 -0.84 10.98
N CYS A 64 9.93 -1.62 11.72
CA CYS A 64 9.57 -2.94 12.18
C CYS A 64 8.17 -2.87 12.80
N THR A 65 7.16 -3.33 12.07
CA THR A 65 5.81 -3.49 12.57
C THR A 65 5.72 -4.90 13.13
N SER A 66 6.12 -5.06 14.41
CA SER A 66 5.77 -6.18 15.29
C SER A 66 6.32 -5.91 16.69
N GLN A 67 5.60 -5.11 17.48
CA GLN A 67 5.61 -5.31 18.94
C GLN A 67 4.27 -5.94 19.29
N HIS A 68 4.18 -7.26 19.09
CA HIS A 68 3.22 -8.09 19.79
C HIS A 68 4.03 -9.24 20.39
N THR A 69 4.51 -9.02 21.61
CA THR A 69 5.11 -10.05 22.43
C THR A 69 3.97 -10.91 22.96
N ASP A 70 3.61 -11.95 22.22
CA ASP A 70 2.88 -13.08 22.78
C ASP A 70 3.89 -14.04 23.40
N ALA A 71 3.70 -14.32 24.70
CA ALA A 71 3.90 -15.61 25.35
C ALA A 71 4.27 -15.41 26.83
N SER A 72 3.25 -15.48 27.70
CA SER A 72 3.45 -16.08 29.02
C SER A 72 4.06 -17.47 28.87
N PRO A 73 4.95 -17.87 29.80
CA PRO A 73 4.73 -19.20 30.37
C PRO A 73 5.05 -19.30 31.87
N HIS A 74 4.29 -20.18 32.53
CA HIS A 74 4.48 -20.83 33.85
C HIS A 74 4.30 -19.97 35.13
N ARG A 75 3.29 -20.23 35.99
CA ARG A 75 3.08 -21.37 36.93
C ARG A 75 4.19 -21.54 37.99
N SER A 76 3.77 -21.36 39.26
CA SER A 76 4.31 -21.93 40.53
C SER A 76 5.71 -21.46 40.96
N CYS A 77 5.97 -21.08 42.21
CA CYS A 77 5.46 -21.54 43.50
C CYS A 77 4.72 -20.47 44.33
#